data_AF-A0A8S3WJX2-F1
#
_entry.id   AF-A0A8S3WJX2-F1
#
_cell.length_a   1.000
_cell.length_b   1.000
_cell.length_c   1.000
_cell.angle_alpha   90.00
_cell.angle_beta   90.00
_cell.angle_gamma   90.00
#
_symmetry.space_group_name_H-M   'P 1'
#
loop_
_entity.id
_entity.type
_entity.pdbx_description
1 polymer ?
#
loop_
_entity_poly.entity_id
_entity_poly.type
_entity_poly.pdbx_seq_one_letter_code
_entity_poly.pdbx_strand_id
1 'polypeptide(L)'
;MSAGSSRTRQGGIRRWWSAPHALDNANALRAYYRAKGEETKGIAYRARMHCFFAELEPSIPVTEQNLADRVRYIMRSKIFDDAELERLRREAIPSSNELATAGDAAPQATDQLPRVEAAMDLPVVVDSDDDEMFSHELEQMRSILEEAILETRTMPLENRPRLPRIPLSKRNRAVVRALNPMLVTYLEASRDLCETDSVLFGAAVAACRIIGAKLPLAGRATKQSSAIPAWRKRIEDRIAKARALIGRLISFRSGNNRPRGCALR
;
A
#
# COMPACT_ATOMS: atom_id res chain seq x y z
N MET A 1 0.00 -2.86 51.88
CA MET A 1 0.95 -3.02 50.74
C MET A 1 0.26 -3.87 49.68
N SER A 2 0.17 -3.32 48.47
CA SER A 2 -0.25 -3.89 47.18
C SER A 2 -1.49 -4.79 47.10
N ALA A 3 -2.63 -4.16 46.77
CA ALA A 3 -3.76 -4.82 46.12
C ALA A 3 -3.40 -5.14 44.65
N GLY A 4 -3.52 -6.41 44.28
CA GLY A 4 -3.26 -6.89 42.93
C GLY A 4 -4.30 -6.36 41.93
N SER A 5 -3.84 -5.56 40.98
CA SER A 5 -4.63 -5.10 39.84
C SER A 5 -4.83 -6.24 38.84
N SER A 6 -5.99 -6.90 38.91
CA SER A 6 -6.42 -7.90 37.94
C SER A 6 -6.78 -7.23 36.61
N ARG A 7 -5.86 -7.30 35.63
CA ARG A 7 -6.12 -6.95 34.23
C ARG A 7 -7.18 -7.90 33.66
N THR A 8 -8.40 -7.39 33.48
CA THR A 8 -9.46 -8.05 32.74
C THR A 8 -9.03 -8.20 31.27
N ARG A 9 -9.13 -9.44 30.78
CA ARG A 9 -8.75 -9.82 29.41
C ARG A 9 -9.72 -9.18 28.41
N GLN A 10 -9.20 -8.26 27.59
CA GLN A 10 -9.91 -7.61 26.48
C GLN A 10 -10.26 -8.63 25.37
N GLY A 11 -11.36 -9.36 25.56
CA GLY A 11 -12.00 -10.18 24.52
C GLY A 11 -13.11 -9.46 23.74
N GLY A 12 -13.52 -8.26 24.17
CA GLY A 12 -14.74 -7.60 23.67
C GLY A 12 -14.58 -6.77 22.38
N ILE A 13 -13.41 -6.18 22.15
CA ILE A 13 -13.24 -5.18 21.07
C ILE A 13 -13.26 -5.82 19.67
N ARG A 14 -12.85 -7.10 19.52
CA ARG A 14 -12.81 -7.75 18.20
C ARG A 14 -14.18 -8.05 17.61
N ARG A 15 -15.23 -8.22 18.44
CA ARG A 15 -16.60 -8.50 17.96
C ARG A 15 -17.28 -7.25 17.40
N TRP A 16 -16.96 -6.08 17.96
CA TRP A 16 -17.48 -4.77 17.58
C TRP A 16 -17.14 -4.32 16.15
N TRP A 17 -16.07 -4.84 15.55
CA TRP A 17 -15.62 -4.42 14.20
C TRP A 17 -16.29 -5.14 13.02
N SER A 18 -17.28 -6.00 13.29
CA SER A 18 -18.01 -6.76 12.27
C SER A 18 -19.06 -5.87 11.58
N ALA A 19 -19.39 -6.18 10.33
CA ALA A 19 -20.32 -5.43 9.47
C ALA A 19 -21.74 -5.07 10.00
N PRO A 20 -22.32 -5.69 11.05
CA PRO A 20 -23.68 -5.33 11.51
C PRO A 20 -23.81 -3.95 12.19
N HIS A 21 -22.69 -3.29 12.48
CA HIS A 21 -22.61 -2.08 13.29
C HIS A 21 -22.56 -0.81 12.42
N ALA A 22 -23.58 -0.61 11.57
CA ALA A 22 -23.66 0.56 10.69
C ALA A 22 -23.75 1.88 11.46
N LEU A 23 -24.44 1.89 12.61
CA LEU A 23 -24.60 3.06 13.47
C LEU A 23 -23.26 3.49 14.10
N ASP A 24 -22.45 2.53 14.52
CA ASP A 24 -21.16 2.78 15.16
C ASP A 24 -20.12 3.29 14.16
N ASN A 25 -20.17 2.78 12.93
CA ASN A 25 -19.36 3.28 11.82
C ASN A 25 -19.77 4.70 11.40
N ALA A 26 -21.07 4.99 11.39
CA ALA A 26 -21.60 6.32 11.11
C ALA A 26 -21.19 7.33 12.20
N ASN A 27 -21.26 6.95 13.47
CA ASN A 27 -20.82 7.79 14.59
C ASN A 27 -19.29 8.02 14.58
N ALA A 28 -18.50 7.02 14.17
CA ALA A 28 -17.06 7.20 13.95
C ALA A 28 -16.76 8.22 12.84
N LEU A 29 -17.52 8.19 11.74
CA LEU A 29 -17.40 9.20 10.68
C LEU A 29 -17.90 10.57 11.12
N ARG A 30 -18.99 10.67 11.88
CA ARG A 30 -19.47 11.94 12.46
C ARG A 30 -18.42 12.57 13.37
N ALA A 31 -17.80 11.79 14.25
CA ALA A 31 -16.71 12.25 15.11
C ALA A 31 -15.49 12.71 14.31
N TYR A 32 -15.16 12.02 13.22
CA TYR A 32 -14.09 12.41 12.30
C TYR A 32 -14.38 13.75 11.61
N TYR A 33 -15.57 13.92 11.02
CA TYR A 33 -15.95 15.16 10.34
C TYR A 33 -16.05 16.35 11.30
N ARG A 34 -16.55 16.13 12.53
CA ARG A 34 -16.58 17.15 13.59
C ARG A 34 -15.17 17.57 14.01
N ALA A 35 -14.23 16.64 14.09
CA ALA A 35 -12.83 16.93 14.42
C ALA A 35 -12.03 17.57 13.28
N LYS A 36 -12.46 17.37 12.02
CA LYS A 36 -11.84 17.91 10.79
C LYS A 36 -12.34 19.33 10.45
N GLY A 37 -13.56 19.69 10.85
CA GLY A 37 -14.13 21.03 10.63
C GLY A 37 -13.45 22.16 11.44
N GLU A 38 -12.64 21.83 12.44
CA GLU A 38 -11.80 22.78 13.18
C GLU A 38 -10.36 22.70 12.63
N GLU A 39 -9.95 23.74 11.90
CA GLU A 39 -8.64 23.86 11.23
C GLU A 39 -7.47 23.61 12.21
N THR A 40 -6.96 22.38 12.32
CA THR A 40 -5.69 22.15 13.04
C THR A 40 -4.95 20.90 12.59
N LYS A 41 -3.66 21.07 12.33
CA LYS A 41 -2.71 20.09 11.80
C LYS A 41 -2.62 18.79 12.63
N GLY A 42 -3.02 17.67 12.01
CA GLY A 42 -2.43 16.31 12.04
C GLY A 42 -2.30 15.51 13.35
N ILE A 43 -1.97 16.11 14.48
CA ILE A 43 -1.68 15.38 15.74
C ILE A 43 -2.81 15.56 16.76
N ALA A 44 -3.42 16.74 16.81
CA ALA A 44 -4.50 17.03 17.74
C ALA A 44 -5.87 16.48 17.30
N TYR A 45 -6.06 16.15 16.02
CA TYR A 45 -7.36 15.70 15.50
C TYR A 45 -7.78 14.33 16.06
N ARG A 46 -6.83 13.42 16.34
CA ARG A 46 -7.13 12.06 16.82
C ARG A 46 -7.69 12.07 18.24
N ALA A 47 -7.12 12.89 19.11
CA ALA A 47 -7.59 13.11 20.47
C ALA A 47 -8.99 13.73 20.47
N ARG A 48 -9.24 14.76 19.64
CA ARG A 48 -10.57 15.38 19.51
C ARG A 48 -11.62 14.43 18.95
N MET A 49 -11.27 13.68 17.91
CA MET A 49 -12.14 12.66 17.34
C MET A 49 -12.51 11.60 18.39
N HIS A 50 -11.57 11.23 19.27
CA HIS A 50 -11.83 10.33 20.38
C HIS A 50 -12.78 10.94 21.42
N CYS A 51 -12.60 12.21 21.79
CA CYS A 51 -13.55 12.92 22.67
C CYS A 51 -14.97 12.94 22.08
N PHE A 52 -15.12 13.34 20.81
CA PHE A 52 -16.43 13.37 20.16
C PHE A 52 -17.05 11.99 20.00
N PHE A 53 -16.24 10.95 19.80
CA PHE A 53 -16.74 9.59 19.72
C PHE A 53 -17.18 9.07 21.10
N ALA A 54 -16.44 9.40 22.17
CA ALA A 54 -16.82 9.05 23.53
C ALA A 54 -18.11 9.76 23.98
N GLU A 55 -18.42 10.95 23.43
CA GLU A 55 -19.71 11.63 23.62
C GLU A 55 -20.86 10.89 22.92
N LEU A 56 -20.65 10.46 21.67
CA LEU A 56 -21.68 9.81 20.87
C LEU A 56 -21.96 8.36 21.30
N GLU A 57 -20.92 7.65 21.74
CA GLU A 57 -21.01 6.27 22.17
C GLU A 57 -20.14 6.00 23.42
N PRO A 58 -20.61 6.39 24.61
CA PRO A 58 -19.89 6.17 25.87
C PRO A 58 -19.81 4.67 26.25
N SER A 59 -20.58 3.83 25.58
CA SER A 59 -20.65 2.38 25.83
C SER A 59 -19.40 1.62 25.36
N ILE A 60 -18.57 2.23 24.50
CA ILE A 60 -17.50 1.55 23.77
C ILE A 60 -16.12 2.03 24.22
N PRO A 61 -15.31 1.16 24.83
CA PRO A 61 -13.92 1.50 25.15
C PRO A 61 -13.05 1.36 23.89
N VAL A 62 -12.84 2.48 23.19
CA VAL A 62 -11.95 2.58 22.02
C VAL A 62 -10.73 3.44 22.36
N THR A 63 -9.57 3.12 21.80
CA THR A 63 -8.38 3.99 21.87
C THR A 63 -8.36 4.93 20.68
N GLU A 64 -7.77 6.12 20.82
CA GLU A 64 -7.60 7.09 19.71
C GLU A 64 -7.08 6.44 18.42
N GLN A 65 -6.08 5.55 18.58
CA GLN A 65 -5.46 4.83 17.48
C GLN A 65 -6.41 3.85 16.79
N ASN A 66 -7.19 3.07 17.56
CA ASN A 66 -8.14 2.12 17.00
C ASN A 66 -9.27 2.83 16.24
N LEU A 67 -9.72 3.98 16.74
CA LEU A 67 -10.73 4.80 16.08
C LEU A 67 -10.22 5.36 14.75
N ALA A 68 -8.99 5.89 14.73
CA ALA A 68 -8.35 6.37 13.51
C ALA A 68 -8.15 5.25 12.47
N ASP A 69 -7.70 4.08 12.91
CA ASP A 69 -7.52 2.92 12.02
C ASP A 69 -8.87 2.41 11.48
N ARG A 70 -9.97 2.54 12.25
CA ARG A 70 -11.30 2.21 11.76
C ARG A 70 -11.80 3.20 10.72
N VAL A 71 -11.68 4.50 10.96
CA VAL A 71 -12.11 5.53 9.99
C VAL A 71 -11.40 5.31 8.66
N ARG A 72 -10.08 5.06 8.69
CA ARG A 72 -9.30 4.68 7.50
C ARG A 72 -9.84 3.44 6.81
N TYR A 73 -10.19 2.41 7.58
CA TYR A 73 -10.78 1.19 7.02
C TYR A 73 -12.12 1.48 6.34
N ILE A 74 -13.03 2.21 7.01
CA ILE A 74 -14.36 2.57 6.50
C ILE A 74 -14.22 3.31 5.16
N MET A 75 -13.39 4.36 5.11
CA MET A 75 -13.11 5.14 3.90
C MET A 75 -12.54 4.28 2.77
N ARG A 76 -11.55 3.42 3.07
CA ARG A 76 -10.94 2.53 2.07
C ARG A 76 -11.91 1.47 1.54
N SER A 77 -12.80 0.99 2.40
CA SER A 77 -13.72 -0.11 2.08
C SER A 77 -14.97 0.32 1.31
N LYS A 78 -15.19 1.64 1.11
CA LYS A 78 -16.37 2.20 0.43
C LYS A 78 -17.69 1.59 0.90
N ILE A 79 -17.85 1.43 2.23
CA ILE A 79 -19.06 0.84 2.82
C ILE A 79 -20.25 1.81 2.77
N PHE A 80 -19.99 3.13 2.75
CA PHE A 80 -20.99 4.18 2.60
C PHE A 80 -20.95 4.75 1.19
N ASP A 81 -22.11 5.05 0.63
CA ASP A 81 -22.25 5.76 -0.65
C ASP A 81 -21.97 7.27 -0.47
N ASP A 82 -21.60 7.96 -1.55
CA ASP A 82 -21.20 9.37 -1.50
C ASP A 82 -22.33 10.26 -0.95
N ALA A 83 -23.59 9.91 -1.25
CA ALA A 83 -24.77 10.57 -0.69
C ALA A 83 -24.93 10.37 0.83
N GLU A 84 -24.51 9.22 1.36
CA GLU A 84 -24.55 8.94 2.79
C GLU A 84 -23.42 9.65 3.54
N LEU A 85 -22.26 9.77 2.92
CA LEU A 85 -21.14 10.56 3.43
C LEU A 85 -21.49 12.04 3.53
N GLU A 86 -22.17 12.61 2.53
CA GLU A 86 -22.65 14.00 2.58
C GLU A 86 -23.71 14.22 3.66
N ARG A 87 -24.62 13.27 3.85
CA ARG A 87 -25.61 13.31 4.95
C ARG A 87 -24.90 13.34 6.31
N LEU A 88 -23.92 12.46 6.52
CA LEU A 88 -23.15 12.40 7.77
C LEU A 88 -22.30 13.64 7.99
N ARG A 89 -21.77 14.24 6.92
CA ARG A 89 -21.05 15.53 6.98
C ARG A 89 -21.96 16.67 7.41
N ARG A 90 -23.19 16.73 6.89
CA ARG A 90 -24.21 17.74 7.29
C ARG A 90 -24.66 17.58 8.74
N GLU A 91 -24.80 16.35 9.23
CA GLU A 91 -25.21 16.08 10.61
C GLU A 91 -24.10 16.36 11.65
N ALA A 92 -22.82 16.25 11.24
CA ALA A 92 -21.68 16.42 12.13
C ALA A 92 -21.32 17.89 12.43
N ILE A 93 -21.80 18.82 11.59
CA ILE A 93 -21.65 20.27 11.78
C ILE A 93 -22.99 20.78 12.35
N PRO A 94 -23.14 20.95 13.68
CA PRO A 94 -24.30 21.64 14.19
C PRO A 94 -24.28 23.06 13.67
N SER A 95 -25.31 23.45 12.92
CA SER A 95 -25.63 24.83 12.60
C SER A 95 -25.63 25.62 13.90
N SER A 96 -24.56 26.38 14.16
CA SER A 96 -24.54 27.39 15.20
C SER A 96 -25.36 28.59 14.70
N ASN A 97 -26.68 28.42 14.58
CA ASN A 97 -27.60 29.54 14.42
C ASN A 97 -29.04 29.17 14.81
N GLU A 98 -29.29 29.03 16.11
CA GLU A 98 -30.63 29.23 16.66
C GLU A 98 -30.55 30.21 17.82
N LEU A 99 -30.82 31.48 17.52
CA LEU A 99 -31.37 32.49 18.42
C LEU A 99 -31.72 33.74 17.60
N ALA A 100 -32.94 33.79 17.05
CA ALA A 100 -33.77 35.01 16.99
C ALA A 100 -35.13 34.75 16.27
N THR A 101 -36.17 34.65 17.11
CA THR A 101 -37.53 35.23 16.95
C THR A 101 -38.47 34.75 15.84
N ALA A 102 -39.55 34.11 16.31
CA ALA A 102 -40.87 34.10 15.70
C ALA A 102 -41.42 35.52 15.50
N GLY A 103 -42.05 35.76 14.36
CA GLY A 103 -42.77 36.98 14.00
C GLY A 103 -43.48 36.80 12.67
N ASP A 104 -44.80 36.90 12.72
CA ASP A 104 -45.83 36.51 11.75
C ASP A 104 -45.87 37.30 10.42
N ALA A 105 -46.68 36.78 9.48
CA ALA A 105 -47.31 37.40 8.30
C ALA A 105 -46.76 37.09 6.88
N ALA A 106 -47.58 36.33 6.14
CA ALA A 106 -47.68 36.31 4.66
C ALA A 106 -48.79 37.30 4.20
N PRO A 107 -49.17 37.46 2.90
CA PRO A 107 -48.60 37.00 1.63
C PRO A 107 -48.60 38.08 0.49
N GLN A 108 -48.32 37.63 -0.75
CA GLN A 108 -48.62 38.18 -2.10
C GLN A 108 -47.38 38.64 -2.90
N ALA A 109 -47.25 38.49 -4.23
CA ALA A 109 -47.81 37.61 -5.27
C ALA A 109 -47.06 37.99 -6.58
N THR A 110 -46.81 37.01 -7.47
CA THR A 110 -46.47 37.15 -8.92
C THR A 110 -45.17 37.90 -9.28
N ASP A 111 -44.32 37.52 -10.24
CA ASP A 111 -44.58 36.87 -11.52
C ASP A 111 -43.26 36.40 -12.17
N GLN A 112 -43.37 35.39 -13.04
CA GLN A 112 -42.50 35.08 -14.21
C GLN A 112 -41.05 34.57 -14.04
N LEU A 113 -40.88 33.28 -14.36
CA LEU A 113 -39.71 32.74 -15.08
C LEU A 113 -39.70 33.28 -16.53
N PRO A 114 -38.52 33.53 -17.12
CA PRO A 114 -37.99 32.51 -18.03
C PRO A 114 -36.48 32.28 -17.93
N ARG A 115 -36.15 30.98 -17.94
CA ARG A 115 -34.98 30.32 -18.55
C ARG A 115 -33.96 31.22 -19.27
N VAL A 116 -32.75 31.31 -18.71
CA VAL A 116 -31.51 31.44 -19.48
C VAL A 116 -30.46 30.52 -18.86
N GLU A 117 -29.92 29.65 -19.69
CA GLU A 117 -28.87 28.68 -19.40
C GLU A 117 -27.58 29.42 -19.02
N ALA A 118 -27.15 29.31 -17.77
CA ALA A 118 -25.86 29.81 -17.31
C ALA A 118 -25.08 28.62 -16.72
N ALA A 119 -24.12 28.15 -17.51
CA ALA A 119 -22.98 27.40 -17.03
C ALA A 119 -22.25 28.25 -15.99
N MET A 120 -22.35 27.86 -14.73
CA MET A 120 -21.42 28.30 -13.70
C MET A 120 -20.89 27.06 -12.99
N ASP A 121 -19.60 26.82 -13.23
CA ASP A 121 -18.72 25.93 -12.50
C ASP A 121 -19.08 25.94 -11.01
N LEU A 122 -19.62 24.82 -10.54
CA LEU A 122 -19.58 24.48 -9.13
C LEU A 122 -18.11 24.19 -8.80
N PRO A 123 -17.48 24.89 -7.83
CA PRO A 123 -16.17 24.48 -7.37
C PRO A 123 -16.37 23.14 -6.68
N VAL A 124 -15.97 22.07 -7.37
CA VAL A 124 -15.79 20.76 -6.77
C VAL A 124 -14.70 20.96 -5.71
N VAL A 125 -15.13 21.11 -4.46
CA VAL A 125 -14.24 21.08 -3.31
C VAL A 125 -13.81 19.63 -3.16
N VAL A 126 -12.84 19.22 -3.97
CA VAL A 126 -12.14 17.95 -3.81
C VAL A 126 -11.49 18.00 -2.44
N ASP A 127 -11.81 17.02 -1.60
CA ASP A 127 -11.31 16.89 -0.24
C ASP A 127 -9.79 16.57 -0.29
N SER A 128 -8.96 17.60 -0.42
CA SER A 128 -7.52 17.50 -0.71
C SER A 128 -6.70 16.79 0.37
N ASP A 129 -7.13 16.84 1.64
CA ASP A 129 -6.29 16.38 2.76
C ASP A 129 -6.15 14.84 2.86
N ASP A 130 -7.16 14.09 2.44
CA ASP A 130 -7.08 12.62 2.46
C ASP A 130 -6.32 12.08 1.25
N ASP A 131 -6.43 12.74 0.09
CA ASP A 131 -5.62 12.46 -1.10
C ASP A 131 -4.14 12.84 -0.86
N GLU A 132 -3.86 13.89 -0.08
CA GLU A 132 -2.51 14.29 0.34
C GLU A 132 -1.80 13.25 1.22
N MET A 133 -2.51 12.61 2.16
CA MET A 133 -1.90 11.59 3.02
C MET A 133 -1.59 10.28 2.26
N PHE A 134 -2.51 9.83 1.39
CA PHE A 134 -2.29 8.65 0.55
C PHE A 134 -1.23 8.89 -0.53
N SER A 135 -1.19 10.09 -1.12
CA SER A 135 -0.14 10.49 -2.06
C SER A 135 1.23 10.57 -1.37
N HIS A 136 1.30 11.06 -0.13
CA HIS A 136 2.56 11.08 0.63
C HIS A 136 3.11 9.68 0.93
N GLU A 137 2.26 8.69 1.31
CA GLU A 137 2.70 7.30 1.46
C GLU A 137 3.21 6.71 0.14
N LEU A 138 2.53 7.00 -0.97
CA LEU A 138 2.95 6.57 -2.30
C LEU A 138 4.29 7.20 -2.72
N GLU A 139 4.47 8.49 -2.44
CA GLU A 139 5.67 9.24 -2.78
C GLU A 139 6.87 8.78 -1.93
N GLN A 140 6.66 8.47 -0.66
CA GLN A 140 7.69 7.83 0.17
C GLN A 140 8.12 6.48 -0.42
N MET A 141 7.17 5.67 -0.90
CA MET A 141 7.50 4.39 -1.55
C MET A 141 8.30 4.58 -2.84
N ARG A 142 7.97 5.61 -3.63
CA ARG A 142 8.74 5.99 -4.83
C ARG A 142 10.15 6.43 -4.49
N SER A 143 10.31 7.31 -3.51
CA SER A 143 11.63 7.79 -3.06
C SER A 143 12.53 6.63 -2.61
N ILE A 144 12.00 5.71 -1.81
CA ILE A 144 12.74 4.50 -1.37
C ILE A 144 13.12 3.61 -2.55
N LEU A 145 12.24 3.49 -3.55
CA LEU A 145 12.50 2.73 -4.76
C LEU A 145 13.66 3.34 -5.57
N GLU A 146 13.62 4.65 -5.80
CA GLU A 146 14.65 5.37 -6.56
C GLU A 146 16.01 5.28 -5.88
N GLU A 147 16.06 5.49 -4.57
CA GLU A 147 17.27 5.34 -3.77
C GLU A 147 17.86 3.92 -3.90
N ALA A 148 17.02 2.89 -3.74
CA ALA A 148 17.46 1.50 -3.86
C ALA A 148 17.96 1.14 -5.26
N ILE A 149 17.34 1.68 -6.32
CA ILE A 149 17.79 1.48 -7.70
C ILE A 149 19.16 2.14 -7.92
N LEU A 150 19.35 3.38 -7.45
CA LEU A 150 20.61 4.11 -7.59
C LEU A 150 21.77 3.41 -6.86
N GLU A 151 21.54 2.95 -5.64
CA GLU A 151 22.51 2.15 -4.89
C GLU A 151 22.85 0.83 -5.60
N THR A 152 21.86 0.19 -6.20
CA THR A 152 22.07 -1.09 -6.89
C THR A 152 22.87 -0.91 -8.18
N ARG A 153 22.68 0.20 -8.89
CA ARG A 153 23.42 0.53 -10.12
C ARG A 153 24.91 0.75 -9.86
N THR A 154 25.26 1.32 -8.70
CA THR A 154 26.67 1.53 -8.31
C THR A 154 27.30 0.29 -7.67
N MET A 155 26.51 -0.70 -7.28
CA MET A 155 26.97 -1.91 -6.62
C MET A 155 27.24 -3.06 -7.61
N PRO A 156 28.48 -3.60 -7.65
CA PRO A 156 28.78 -4.76 -8.50
C PRO A 156 28.04 -6.01 -8.00
N LEU A 157 27.74 -6.93 -8.92
CA LEU A 157 26.93 -8.14 -8.65
C LEU A 157 27.43 -8.97 -7.46
N GLU A 158 28.75 -9.05 -7.27
CA GLU A 158 29.39 -9.84 -6.21
C GLU A 158 29.12 -9.29 -4.80
N ASN A 159 28.89 -7.98 -4.69
CA ASN A 159 28.68 -7.29 -3.43
C ASN A 159 27.20 -7.17 -3.05
N ARG A 160 26.29 -7.65 -3.91
CA ARG A 160 24.85 -7.53 -3.67
C ARG A 160 24.43 -8.41 -2.48
N PRO A 161 23.72 -7.84 -1.48
CA PRO A 161 23.26 -8.59 -0.34
C PRO A 161 22.22 -9.64 -0.76
N ARG A 162 22.16 -10.75 -0.03
CA ARG A 162 21.11 -11.75 -0.27
C ARG A 162 19.77 -11.21 0.21
N LEU A 163 18.76 -11.26 -0.67
CA LEU A 163 17.42 -10.84 -0.32
C LEU A 163 16.76 -11.86 0.63
N PRO A 164 16.22 -11.42 1.78
CA PRO A 164 15.49 -12.29 2.67
C PRO A 164 14.17 -12.74 2.04
N ARG A 165 13.69 -13.92 2.42
CA ARG A 165 12.36 -14.40 1.99
C ARG A 165 11.27 -13.61 2.70
N ILE A 166 10.48 -12.87 1.93
CA ILE A 166 9.34 -12.10 2.45
C ILE A 166 8.17 -13.07 2.73
N PRO A 167 7.54 -13.04 3.92
CA PRO A 167 6.37 -13.85 4.21
C PRO A 167 5.14 -13.35 3.44
N LEU A 168 4.27 -14.26 3.02
CA LEU A 168 3.05 -13.96 2.26
C LEU A 168 1.94 -13.41 3.18
N SER A 169 2.06 -12.14 3.58
CA SER A 169 1.02 -11.42 4.34
C SER A 169 0.20 -10.50 3.43
N LYS A 170 -1.03 -10.15 3.85
CA LYS A 170 -1.88 -9.19 3.10
C LYS A 170 -1.17 -7.84 2.92
N ARG A 171 -0.47 -7.36 3.97
CA ARG A 171 0.32 -6.11 3.95
C ARG A 171 1.48 -6.21 2.95
N ASN A 172 2.29 -7.25 3.02
CA ASN A 172 3.45 -7.41 2.15
C ASN A 172 3.03 -7.52 0.68
N ARG A 173 1.91 -8.21 0.42
CA ARG A 173 1.32 -8.28 -0.92
C ARG A 173 0.81 -6.92 -1.40
N ALA A 174 0.25 -6.09 -0.52
CA ALA A 174 -0.17 -4.74 -0.88
C ALA A 174 1.03 -3.86 -1.25
N VAL A 175 2.13 -3.93 -0.49
CA VAL A 175 3.38 -3.20 -0.80
C VAL A 175 3.91 -3.60 -2.17
N VAL A 176 4.05 -4.90 -2.44
CA VAL A 176 4.55 -5.38 -3.75
C VAL A 176 3.62 -4.96 -4.89
N ARG A 177 2.29 -5.02 -4.69
CA ARG A 177 1.33 -4.56 -5.71
C ARG A 177 1.40 -3.06 -5.97
N ALA A 178 1.68 -2.25 -4.96
CA ALA A 178 1.82 -0.81 -5.11
C ALA A 178 3.14 -0.43 -5.82
N LEU A 179 4.23 -1.18 -5.58
CA LEU A 179 5.50 -0.97 -6.27
C LEU A 179 5.46 -1.41 -7.74
N ASN A 180 4.79 -2.51 -8.06
CA ASN A 180 4.77 -3.08 -9.41
C ASN A 180 4.42 -2.09 -10.56
N PRO A 181 3.38 -1.24 -10.46
CA PRO A 181 3.09 -0.26 -11.51
C PRO A 181 4.17 0.83 -11.62
N MET A 182 4.86 1.17 -10.53
CA MET A 182 5.96 2.16 -10.56
C MET A 182 7.15 1.62 -11.37
N LEU A 183 7.38 0.30 -11.32
CA LEU A 183 8.49 -0.35 -12.04
C LEU A 183 8.36 -0.27 -13.56
N VAL A 184 7.13 -0.20 -14.09
CA VAL A 184 6.89 -0.19 -15.54
C VAL A 184 7.68 0.94 -16.20
N THR A 185 7.63 2.15 -15.64
CA THR A 185 8.36 3.31 -16.16
C THR A 185 9.88 3.11 -16.17
N TYR A 186 10.44 2.52 -15.12
CA TYR A 186 11.89 2.26 -15.05
C TYR A 186 12.33 1.12 -15.97
N LEU A 187 11.49 0.10 -16.16
CA LEU A 187 11.76 -1.03 -17.04
C LEU A 187 11.69 -0.64 -18.52
N GLU A 188 10.72 0.20 -18.90
CA GLU A 188 10.62 0.75 -20.27
C GLU A 188 11.81 1.66 -20.61
N ALA A 189 12.34 2.37 -19.61
CA ALA A 189 13.53 3.21 -19.77
C ALA A 189 14.85 2.42 -19.81
N SER A 190 14.86 1.15 -19.41
CA SER A 190 16.07 0.33 -19.33
C SER A 190 16.53 -0.11 -20.71
N ARG A 191 17.80 0.13 -21.05
CA ARG A 191 18.35 -0.16 -22.39
C ARG A 191 19.03 -1.50 -22.49
N ASP A 192 19.57 -1.99 -21.38
CA ASP A 192 20.33 -3.23 -21.32
C ASP A 192 19.84 -4.17 -20.20
N LEU A 193 20.38 -5.39 -20.22
CA LEU A 193 20.06 -6.41 -19.23
C LEU A 193 20.58 -6.03 -17.83
N CYS A 194 21.71 -5.33 -17.76
CA CYS A 194 22.35 -4.94 -16.50
C CYS A 194 21.53 -3.87 -15.76
N GLU A 195 20.99 -2.90 -16.47
CA GLU A 195 20.06 -1.89 -15.97
C GLU A 195 18.76 -2.54 -15.54
N THR A 196 18.20 -3.43 -16.37
CA THR A 196 16.99 -4.18 -16.03
C THR A 196 17.17 -4.98 -14.73
N ASP A 197 18.28 -5.70 -14.61
CA ASP A 197 18.63 -6.45 -13.41
C ASP A 197 18.80 -5.53 -12.18
N SER A 198 19.44 -4.37 -12.36
CA SER A 198 19.61 -3.39 -11.29
C SER A 198 18.28 -2.78 -10.84
N VAL A 199 17.35 -2.51 -11.76
CA VAL A 199 15.99 -2.04 -11.46
C VAL A 199 15.22 -3.10 -10.69
N LEU A 200 15.21 -4.35 -11.18
CA LEU A 200 14.49 -5.45 -10.52
C LEU A 200 15.04 -5.77 -9.13
N PHE A 201 16.37 -5.78 -8.99
CA PHE A 201 17.00 -6.02 -7.70
C PHE A 201 16.77 -4.86 -6.73
N GLY A 202 16.94 -3.61 -7.18
CA GLY A 202 16.63 -2.41 -6.40
C GLY A 202 15.18 -2.38 -5.92
N ALA A 203 14.24 -2.78 -6.77
CA ALA A 203 12.83 -2.91 -6.40
C ALA A 203 12.59 -3.94 -5.29
N ALA A 204 13.28 -5.07 -5.35
CA ALA A 204 13.19 -6.09 -4.31
C ALA A 204 13.82 -5.63 -2.99
N VAL A 205 14.93 -4.86 -3.05
CA VAL A 205 15.54 -4.21 -1.88
C VAL A 205 14.57 -3.19 -1.27
N ALA A 206 13.96 -2.33 -2.08
CA ALA A 206 12.97 -1.35 -1.65
C ALA A 206 11.77 -2.03 -0.96
N ALA A 207 11.23 -3.10 -1.55
CA ALA A 207 10.17 -3.89 -0.94
C ALA A 207 10.58 -4.45 0.43
N CYS A 208 11.81 -4.96 0.55
CA CYS A 208 12.34 -5.44 1.83
C CYS A 208 12.47 -4.31 2.85
N ARG A 209 12.93 -3.12 2.46
CA ARG A 209 13.03 -1.93 3.31
C ARG A 209 11.67 -1.49 3.84
N ILE A 210 10.68 -1.34 2.96
CA ILE A 210 9.32 -0.92 3.31
C ILE A 210 8.64 -1.94 4.25
N ILE A 211 8.91 -3.23 4.04
CA ILE A 211 8.40 -4.30 4.91
C ILE A 211 9.15 -4.38 6.26
N GLY A 212 10.34 -3.79 6.35
CA GLY A 212 11.21 -3.87 7.53
C GLY A 212 11.98 -5.20 7.63
N ALA A 213 12.19 -5.89 6.50
CA ALA A 213 12.98 -7.11 6.46
C ALA A 213 14.47 -6.77 6.57
N LYS A 214 15.17 -7.39 7.53
CA LYS A 214 16.60 -7.16 7.73
C LYS A 214 17.39 -7.78 6.57
N LEU A 215 18.00 -6.93 5.74
CA LEU A 215 18.97 -7.41 4.75
C LEU A 215 20.25 -7.84 5.49
N PRO A 216 20.76 -9.05 5.26
CA PRO A 216 22.07 -9.44 5.77
C PRO A 216 23.13 -8.52 5.15
N LEU A 217 24.02 -7.98 6.00
CA LEU A 217 25.19 -7.23 5.55
C LEU A 217 26.01 -8.08 4.56
N ALA A 218 26.42 -7.45 3.46
CA ALA A 218 27.35 -8.04 2.50
C ALA A 218 28.56 -8.58 3.26
N GLY A 219 28.82 -9.88 3.15
CA GLY A 219 29.93 -10.56 3.83
C GLY A 219 29.57 -11.57 4.91
N ARG A 220 28.32 -11.65 5.41
CA ARG A 220 27.86 -12.81 6.21
C ARG A 220 27.50 -13.98 5.30
N ALA A 221 28.52 -14.52 4.64
CA ALA A 221 28.41 -15.75 3.88
C ALA A 221 28.22 -16.93 4.84
N THR A 222 26.99 -17.38 5.04
CA THR A 222 26.77 -18.79 5.35
C THR A 222 27.36 -19.57 4.18
N LYS A 223 28.46 -20.29 4.47
CA LYS A 223 29.32 -21.03 3.52
C LYS A 223 28.51 -21.47 2.29
N GLN A 224 28.78 -20.87 1.14
CA GLN A 224 28.24 -21.39 -0.11
C GLN A 224 28.77 -22.81 -0.24
N SER A 225 27.88 -23.80 -0.25
CA SER A 225 28.26 -25.13 -0.72
C SER A 225 28.88 -24.92 -2.11
N SER A 226 30.11 -25.34 -2.31
CA SER A 226 30.82 -25.31 -3.59
C SER A 226 30.14 -26.15 -4.67
N ALA A 227 28.97 -26.73 -4.37
CA ALA A 227 28.13 -27.44 -5.31
C ALA A 227 27.66 -26.50 -6.43
N ILE A 228 28.10 -26.83 -7.64
CA ILE A 228 27.65 -26.22 -8.89
C ILE A 228 26.11 -26.26 -8.91
N PRO A 229 25.42 -25.12 -9.08
CA PRO A 229 23.97 -25.10 -9.13
C PRO A 229 23.41 -26.01 -10.22
N ALA A 230 22.33 -26.73 -9.93
CA ALA A 230 21.75 -27.72 -10.85
C ALA A 230 21.33 -27.13 -12.21
N TRP A 231 20.95 -25.86 -12.27
CA TRP A 231 20.64 -25.19 -13.54
C TRP A 231 21.90 -25.00 -14.41
N ARG A 232 23.05 -24.68 -13.81
CA ARG A 232 24.31 -24.48 -14.51
C ARG A 232 24.77 -25.79 -15.12
N LYS A 233 24.75 -26.87 -14.33
CA LYS A 233 25.04 -28.23 -14.81
C LYS A 233 24.14 -28.62 -15.99
N ARG A 234 22.82 -28.34 -15.89
CA ARG A 234 21.88 -28.61 -17.01
C ARG A 234 22.23 -27.87 -18.30
N ILE A 235 22.65 -26.60 -18.20
CA ILE A 235 23.07 -25.83 -19.37
C ILE A 235 24.37 -26.38 -19.95
N GLU A 236 25.37 -26.63 -19.09
CA GLU A 236 26.65 -27.22 -19.48
C GLU A 236 26.46 -28.59 -20.18
N ASP A 237 25.59 -29.45 -19.64
CA ASP A 237 25.25 -30.74 -20.24
C ASP A 237 24.58 -30.59 -21.61
N ARG A 238 23.68 -29.61 -21.79
CA ARG A 238 23.05 -29.32 -23.09
C ARG A 238 24.08 -28.83 -24.11
N ILE A 239 25.00 -27.96 -23.69
CA ILE A 239 26.09 -27.47 -24.53
C ILE A 239 27.01 -28.63 -24.92
N ALA A 240 27.37 -29.50 -23.97
CA ALA A 240 28.21 -30.67 -24.23
C ALA A 240 27.57 -31.63 -25.24
N LYS A 241 26.27 -31.92 -25.08
CA LYS A 241 25.51 -32.76 -26.03
C LYS A 241 25.45 -32.12 -27.43
N ALA A 242 25.22 -30.82 -27.51
CA ALA A 242 25.21 -30.09 -28.78
C ALA A 242 26.59 -30.15 -29.47
N ARG A 243 27.68 -29.92 -28.73
CA ARG A 243 29.05 -30.05 -29.24
C ARG A 243 29.35 -31.48 -29.73
N ALA A 244 28.90 -32.50 -29.01
CA ALA A 244 29.06 -33.89 -29.42
C ALA A 244 28.26 -34.23 -30.70
N LEU A 245 27.07 -33.67 -30.87
CA LEU A 245 26.29 -33.81 -32.11
C LEU A 245 26.98 -33.12 -33.29
N ILE A 246 27.45 -31.88 -33.10
CA ILE A 246 28.22 -31.14 -34.11
C ILE A 246 29.46 -31.95 -34.52
N GLY A 247 30.23 -32.47 -33.56
CA GLY A 247 31.39 -33.30 -33.84
C GLY A 247 31.06 -34.58 -34.63
N ARG A 248 29.93 -35.23 -34.32
CA ARG A 248 29.44 -36.39 -35.10
C ARG A 248 29.05 -36.01 -36.52
N LEU A 249 28.34 -34.90 -36.72
CA LEU A 249 27.96 -34.42 -38.04
C LEU A 249 29.18 -34.03 -38.88
N ILE A 250 30.18 -33.38 -38.28
CA ILE A 250 31.45 -33.06 -38.95
C ILE A 250 32.17 -34.35 -39.35
N SER A 251 32.25 -35.34 -38.44
CA SER A 251 32.89 -36.64 -38.71
C SER A 251 32.19 -37.43 -39.81
N PHE A 252 30.86 -37.36 -39.85
CA PHE A 252 30.06 -37.94 -40.92
C PHE A 252 30.31 -37.23 -42.25
N ARG A 253 30.38 -35.89 -42.25
CA ARG A 253 30.72 -35.10 -43.44
C ARG A 253 32.11 -35.43 -43.99
N SER A 254 33.08 -35.75 -43.13
CA SER A 254 34.43 -36.16 -43.52
C SER A 254 34.56 -37.65 -43.87
N GLY A 255 33.45 -38.39 -44.00
CA GLY A 255 33.43 -39.78 -44.47
C GLY A 255 33.68 -40.83 -43.38
N ASN A 256 33.77 -40.43 -42.11
CA ASN A 256 33.97 -41.35 -40.99
C ASN A 256 32.63 -41.72 -40.33
N ASN A 257 32.02 -42.81 -40.81
CA ASN A 257 30.69 -43.27 -40.40
C ASN A 257 30.67 -43.99 -39.04
N ARG A 258 31.83 -44.08 -38.36
CA ARG A 258 31.96 -44.66 -37.01
C ARG A 258 32.71 -43.68 -36.11
N PRO A 259 32.05 -42.63 -35.59
CA PRO A 259 32.65 -41.83 -34.54
C PRO A 259 32.84 -42.75 -33.34
N ARG A 260 34.09 -43.09 -33.01
CA ARG A 260 34.43 -43.85 -31.80
C ARG A 260 33.88 -43.07 -30.62
N GLY A 261 32.77 -43.54 -30.07
CA GLY A 261 32.07 -42.87 -28.99
C GLY A 261 32.99 -42.77 -27.79
N CYS A 262 33.38 -41.54 -27.43
CA CYS A 262 33.81 -41.27 -26.07
C CYS A 262 32.60 -41.51 -25.17
N ALA A 263 32.52 -42.71 -24.61
CA ALA A 263 31.68 -43.01 -23.47
C ALA A 263 32.20 -42.19 -22.29
N LEU A 264 31.49 -41.11 -21.96
CA LEU A 264 31.67 -40.39 -20.71
C LEU A 264 30.84 -41.12 -19.65
N ARG A 265 31.55 -41.81 -18.74
CA ARG A 265 31.07 -42.06 -17.36
C ARG A 265 31.16 -40.77 -16.57
#